data_AF-A0A6L3F9Q3-F1
#
_entry.id   AF-A0A6L3F9Q3-F1
#
_cell.length_a   1.000
_cell.length_b   1.000
_cell.length_c   1.000
_cell.angle_alpha   90.00
_cell.angle_beta   90.00
_cell.angle_gamma   90.00
#
_symmetry.space_group_name_H-M   'P 1'
#
loop_
_entity.id
_entity.type
_entity.pdbx_description
1 polymer ?
#
loop_
_entity_poly.entity_id
_entity_poly.type
_entity_poly.pdbx_seq_one_letter_code
_entity_poly.pdbx_strand_id
1 'polypeptide(L)'
;MISEETVWNDVWPVAEKVIEATLAENGDGIAELVAPGGQAAEMLDLFGFAVFDVLLKTVLGRGSLGITQAVETENGRFIHIEYAWPEPGADPNSFTATDLVAVTFTNLDKQWCIVEVNPSSIDMPLTEPRARGMLASTQTLSEHDKVPAEPWILPFALYGGMLQIPILEAAMADEVESKFLHGLQERNYGVMTILRGRKMWRDFVTAVSPTLDKPSGWAAALEFIMSEQNKRNQTQAAISKHYKVNLSTMVPRI
;
A
#
# COMPACT_ATOMS: atom_id res chain seq x y z
N MET A 1 14.37 -19.74 -14.36
CA MET A 1 15.12 -18.63 -14.95
C MET A 1 14.30 -18.10 -16.10
N ILE A 2 13.77 -16.91 -15.92
CA ILE A 2 12.85 -16.24 -16.81
C ILE A 2 13.59 -15.78 -18.07
N SER A 3 12.96 -15.92 -19.23
CA SER A 3 13.49 -15.38 -20.48
C SER A 3 13.10 -13.92 -20.66
N GLU A 4 13.94 -13.17 -21.36
CA GLU A 4 13.62 -11.81 -21.80
C GLU A 4 12.33 -11.78 -22.64
N GLU A 5 12.10 -12.79 -23.47
CA GLU A 5 10.87 -12.95 -24.25
C GLU A 5 9.62 -13.02 -23.37
N THR A 6 9.65 -13.80 -22.29
CA THR A 6 8.53 -13.88 -21.33
C THR A 6 8.30 -12.55 -20.63
N VAL A 7 9.37 -11.83 -20.25
CA VAL A 7 9.24 -10.49 -19.64
C VAL A 7 8.49 -9.55 -20.58
N TRP A 8 8.95 -9.40 -21.83
CA TRP A 8 8.38 -8.43 -22.75
C TRP A 8 7.03 -8.80 -23.33
N ASN A 9 6.79 -10.09 -23.60
CA ASN A 9 5.58 -10.53 -24.30
C ASN A 9 4.43 -10.91 -23.36
N ASP A 10 4.73 -11.38 -22.15
CA ASP A 10 3.72 -11.97 -21.27
C ASP A 10 3.50 -11.16 -19.98
N VAL A 11 4.57 -10.67 -19.35
CA VAL A 11 4.51 -10.06 -18.01
C VAL A 11 4.38 -8.55 -18.09
N TRP A 12 5.27 -7.88 -18.82
CA TRP A 12 5.28 -6.43 -18.97
C TRP A 12 3.95 -5.86 -19.50
N PRO A 13 3.25 -6.49 -20.46
CA PRO A 13 1.95 -6.00 -20.92
C PRO A 13 0.89 -5.97 -19.81
N VAL A 14 1.03 -6.74 -18.73
CA VAL A 14 0.13 -6.64 -17.56
C VAL A 14 0.42 -5.36 -16.77
N ALA A 15 1.69 -4.96 -16.65
CA ALA A 15 2.09 -3.68 -16.05
C ALA A 15 1.54 -2.50 -16.86
N GLU A 16 1.67 -2.54 -18.19
CA GLU A 16 1.15 -1.50 -19.08
C GLU A 16 -0.37 -1.36 -18.94
N LYS A 17 -1.10 -2.47 -18.97
CA LYS A 17 -2.56 -2.47 -18.81
C LYS A 17 -3.01 -1.89 -17.47
N VAL A 18 -2.29 -2.16 -16.37
CA VAL A 18 -2.67 -1.58 -15.07
C VAL A 18 -2.39 -0.08 -15.02
N ILE A 19 -1.32 0.38 -15.67
CA ILE A 19 -0.99 1.80 -15.81
C ILE A 19 -2.08 2.50 -16.64
N GLU A 20 -2.45 1.93 -17.79
CA GLU A 20 -3.52 2.44 -18.65
C GLU A 20 -4.87 2.49 -17.92
N ALA A 21 -5.24 1.41 -17.21
CA ALA A 21 -6.46 1.37 -16.44
C ALA A 21 -6.46 2.41 -15.30
N THR A 22 -5.32 2.64 -14.66
CA THR A 22 -5.15 3.68 -13.63
C THR A 22 -5.33 5.08 -14.21
N LEU A 23 -4.68 5.37 -15.35
CA LEU A 23 -4.82 6.64 -16.06
C LEU A 23 -6.24 6.90 -16.56
N ALA A 24 -6.98 5.84 -16.88
CA ALA A 24 -8.39 5.89 -17.27
C ALA A 24 -9.37 5.88 -16.08
N GLU A 25 -8.87 5.90 -14.84
CA GLU A 25 -9.66 5.79 -13.60
C GLU A 25 -10.57 4.55 -13.57
N ASN A 26 -10.16 3.49 -14.27
CA ASN A 26 -10.93 2.27 -14.47
C ASN A 26 -10.61 1.22 -13.39
N GLY A 27 -11.28 1.33 -12.24
CA GLY A 27 -11.12 0.38 -11.13
C GLY A 27 -11.41 -1.08 -11.50
N ASP A 28 -12.44 -1.34 -12.32
CA ASP A 28 -12.79 -2.70 -12.75
C ASP A 28 -11.69 -3.30 -13.64
N GLY A 29 -11.10 -2.49 -14.53
CA GLY A 29 -9.96 -2.90 -15.35
C GLY A 29 -8.72 -3.24 -14.51
N ILE A 30 -8.48 -2.52 -13.42
CA ILE A 30 -7.42 -2.86 -12.47
C ILE A 30 -7.75 -4.18 -11.74
N ALA A 31 -9.02 -4.38 -11.35
CA ALA A 31 -9.46 -5.57 -10.64
C ALA A 31 -9.20 -6.87 -11.41
N GLU A 32 -9.30 -6.86 -12.74
CA GLU A 32 -9.01 -8.01 -13.61
C GLU A 32 -7.52 -8.37 -13.68
N LEU A 33 -6.63 -7.45 -13.28
CA LEU A 33 -5.17 -7.59 -13.42
C LEU A 33 -4.47 -7.92 -12.09
N VAL A 34 -5.16 -7.78 -10.96
CA VAL A 34 -4.58 -8.02 -9.63
C VAL A 34 -4.88 -9.43 -9.13
N ALA A 35 -3.92 -10.03 -8.44
CA ALA A 35 -4.05 -11.36 -7.87
C ALA A 35 -4.99 -11.33 -6.65
N PRO A 36 -6.04 -12.16 -6.59
CA PRO A 36 -6.94 -12.23 -5.44
C PRO A 36 -6.19 -12.52 -4.13
N GLY A 37 -6.48 -11.75 -3.08
CA GLY A 37 -5.80 -11.84 -1.79
C GLY A 37 -4.35 -11.31 -1.78
N GLY A 38 -3.86 -10.81 -2.92
CA GLY A 38 -2.59 -10.08 -3.00
C GLY A 38 -2.71 -8.66 -2.43
N GLN A 39 -1.57 -8.05 -2.11
CA GLN A 39 -1.51 -6.68 -1.58
C GLN A 39 -2.19 -5.69 -2.53
N ALA A 40 -1.95 -5.80 -3.84
CA ALA A 40 -2.51 -4.92 -4.85
C ALA A 40 -4.05 -5.00 -4.90
N ALA A 41 -4.63 -6.20 -4.79
CA ALA A 41 -6.07 -6.39 -4.72
C ALA A 41 -6.68 -5.80 -3.44
N GLU A 42 -6.03 -6.01 -2.29
CA GLU A 42 -6.48 -5.42 -1.02
C GLU A 42 -6.40 -3.89 -1.01
N MET A 43 -5.37 -3.31 -1.66
CA MET A 43 -5.26 -1.86 -1.87
C MET A 43 -6.41 -1.34 -2.73
N LEU A 44 -6.69 -1.99 -3.87
CA LEU A 44 -7.77 -1.61 -4.78
C LEU A 44 -9.12 -1.65 -4.08
N ASP A 45 -9.38 -2.72 -3.33
CA ASP A 45 -10.64 -2.92 -2.62
C ASP A 45 -10.86 -1.82 -1.56
N LEU A 46 -9.83 -1.47 -0.79
CA LEU A 46 -9.95 -0.43 0.24
C LEU A 46 -10.01 1.00 -0.30
N PHE A 47 -9.25 1.32 -1.34
CA PHE A 47 -8.96 2.71 -1.72
C PHE A 47 -9.34 3.05 -3.16
N GLY A 48 -9.84 2.09 -3.92
CA GLY A 48 -10.14 2.25 -5.34
C GLY A 48 -8.90 2.52 -6.19
N PHE A 49 -9.10 3.03 -7.40
CA PHE A 49 -8.01 3.31 -8.34
C PHE A 49 -7.03 4.38 -7.83
N ALA A 50 -7.46 5.29 -6.95
CA ALA A 50 -6.66 6.43 -6.49
C ALA A 50 -5.35 6.00 -5.79
N VAL A 51 -5.34 4.84 -5.12
CA VAL A 51 -4.11 4.30 -4.52
C VAL A 51 -3.11 3.87 -5.59
N PHE A 52 -3.57 3.33 -6.72
CA PHE A 52 -2.70 2.96 -7.84
C PHE A 52 -2.07 4.19 -8.47
N ASP A 53 -2.79 5.32 -8.52
CA ASP A 53 -2.24 6.56 -9.06
C ASP A 53 -0.99 7.04 -8.30
N VAL A 54 -1.00 6.83 -6.97
CA VAL A 54 0.13 7.08 -6.09
C VAL A 54 1.20 5.99 -6.22
N LEU A 55 0.82 4.71 -6.17
CA LEU A 55 1.76 3.58 -6.14
C LEU A 55 2.53 3.40 -7.46
N LEU A 56 1.84 3.54 -8.59
CA LEU A 56 2.44 3.46 -9.93
C LEU A 56 3.08 4.78 -10.36
N LYS A 57 2.87 5.85 -9.57
CA LYS A 57 3.33 7.21 -9.83
C LYS A 57 2.80 7.79 -11.14
N THR A 58 1.61 7.36 -11.58
CA THR A 58 0.98 7.91 -12.79
C THR A 58 0.57 9.37 -12.62
N VAL A 59 0.36 9.81 -11.37
CA VAL A 59 0.12 11.22 -10.99
C VAL A 59 1.24 12.17 -11.44
N LEU A 60 2.44 11.64 -11.75
CA LEU A 60 3.55 12.41 -12.29
C LEU A 60 3.30 12.92 -13.72
N GLY A 61 2.38 12.32 -14.47
CA GLY A 61 2.06 12.71 -15.85
C GLY A 61 3.23 12.59 -16.82
N ARG A 62 4.20 11.70 -16.53
CA ARG A 62 5.39 11.50 -17.35
C ARG A 62 5.04 10.67 -18.60
N GLY A 63 5.61 11.05 -19.74
CA GLY A 63 5.24 10.49 -21.06
C GLY A 63 6.04 9.25 -21.48
N SER A 64 7.05 8.85 -20.72
CA SER A 64 7.90 7.69 -21.03
C SER A 64 8.33 6.97 -19.75
N LEU A 65 8.32 5.64 -19.80
CA LEU A 65 8.90 4.76 -18.79
C LEU A 65 9.91 3.81 -19.45
N GLY A 66 10.68 3.10 -18.63
CA GLY A 66 11.55 2.03 -19.11
C GLY A 66 11.80 0.98 -18.04
N ILE A 67 11.85 -0.29 -18.44
CA ILE A 67 12.23 -1.39 -17.55
C ILE A 67 13.72 -1.25 -17.21
N THR A 68 14.04 -1.26 -15.92
CA THR A 68 15.41 -1.17 -15.40
C THR A 68 15.94 -2.53 -14.98
N GLN A 69 15.05 -3.41 -14.47
CA GLN A 69 15.42 -4.72 -13.96
C GLN A 69 14.24 -5.69 -14.00
N ALA A 70 14.53 -6.98 -14.21
CA ALA A 70 13.57 -8.06 -14.02
C ALA A 70 14.22 -9.21 -13.22
N VAL A 71 13.54 -9.71 -12.20
CA VAL A 71 14.06 -10.76 -11.30
C VAL A 71 13.03 -11.86 -11.10
N GLU A 72 13.46 -13.12 -11.27
CA GLU A 72 12.67 -14.30 -10.90
C GLU A 72 13.00 -14.71 -9.45
N THR A 73 11.96 -15.00 -8.66
CA THR A 73 12.12 -15.51 -7.28
C THR A 73 11.19 -16.70 -7.02
N GLU A 74 11.43 -17.42 -5.92
CA GLU A 74 10.64 -18.59 -5.51
C GLU A 74 10.46 -19.63 -6.64
N ASN A 75 11.55 -19.97 -7.33
CA ASN A 75 11.55 -20.96 -8.43
C ASN A 75 10.54 -20.66 -9.55
N GLY A 76 10.38 -19.39 -9.92
CA GLY A 76 9.48 -18.98 -11.00
C GLY A 76 8.07 -18.68 -10.55
N ARG A 77 7.76 -18.80 -9.25
CA ARG A 77 6.45 -18.42 -8.72
C ARG A 77 6.20 -16.92 -8.84
N PHE A 78 7.23 -16.11 -8.57
CA PHE A 78 7.12 -14.66 -8.63
C PHE A 78 8.14 -14.05 -9.59
N ILE A 79 7.67 -13.07 -10.36
CA ILE A 79 8.48 -12.23 -11.22
C ILE A 79 8.37 -10.81 -10.70
N HIS A 80 9.50 -10.13 -10.53
CA HIS A 80 9.55 -8.74 -10.15
C HIS A 80 10.01 -7.94 -11.36
N ILE A 81 9.25 -6.94 -11.78
CA ILE A 81 9.69 -5.98 -12.79
C ILE A 81 9.88 -4.63 -12.11
N GLU A 82 11.07 -4.06 -12.28
CA GLU A 82 11.36 -2.68 -11.94
C GLU A 82 11.31 -1.82 -13.20
N TYR A 83 10.62 -0.70 -13.11
CA TYR A 83 10.65 0.32 -14.15
C TYR A 83 10.90 1.70 -13.55
N ALA A 84 11.42 2.60 -14.37
CA ALA A 84 11.62 4.00 -14.04
C ALA A 84 10.69 4.90 -14.87
N TRP A 85 10.17 5.95 -14.24
CA TRP A 85 9.61 7.11 -14.93
C TRP A 85 10.66 8.23 -14.97
N PRO A 86 11.58 8.33 -15.95
CA PRO A 86 12.56 9.42 -15.95
C PRO A 86 11.90 10.81 -16.06
N GLU A 87 12.57 11.84 -15.54
CA GLU A 87 12.11 13.22 -15.65
C GLU A 87 12.09 13.68 -17.12
N PRO A 88 11.09 14.45 -17.57
CA PRO A 88 11.06 14.97 -18.94
C PRO A 88 12.31 15.80 -19.25
N GLY A 89 13.04 15.39 -20.30
CA GLY A 89 14.28 16.06 -20.72
C GLY A 89 15.54 15.59 -19.97
N ALA A 90 15.43 14.61 -19.07
CA ALA A 90 16.59 13.91 -18.52
C ALA A 90 17.32 13.12 -19.62
N ASP A 91 18.63 12.93 -19.43
CA ASP A 91 19.42 12.10 -20.33
C ASP A 91 18.88 10.65 -20.37
N PRO A 92 19.02 9.95 -21.51
CA PRO A 92 18.66 8.53 -21.58
C PRO A 92 19.36 7.74 -20.47
N ASN A 93 18.60 6.93 -19.73
CA ASN A 93 19.04 6.16 -18.55
C ASN A 93 19.43 6.99 -17.32
N SER A 94 19.07 8.27 -17.26
CA SER A 94 19.20 9.09 -16.04
C SER A 94 17.91 9.03 -15.24
N PHE A 95 17.88 8.19 -14.22
CA PHE A 95 16.80 8.11 -13.23
C PHE A 95 17.38 7.97 -11.83
N THR A 96 16.60 8.37 -10.84
CA THR A 96 16.95 8.26 -9.42
C THR A 96 16.04 7.27 -8.72
N ALA A 97 16.35 6.94 -7.46
CA ALA A 97 15.51 6.06 -6.66
C ALA A 97 14.05 6.57 -6.50
N THR A 98 13.79 7.87 -6.69
CA THR A 98 12.43 8.42 -6.62
C THR A 98 11.60 8.14 -7.87
N ASP A 99 12.23 7.74 -8.98
CA ASP A 99 11.57 7.45 -10.26
C ASP A 99 11.17 5.98 -10.40
N LEU A 100 11.72 5.11 -9.55
CA LEU A 100 11.57 3.66 -9.65
C LEU A 100 10.28 3.15 -9.03
N VAL A 101 9.70 2.13 -9.66
CA VAL A 101 8.58 1.34 -9.15
C VAL A 101 8.88 -0.13 -9.41
N ALA A 102 8.70 -0.95 -8.39
CA ALA A 102 8.77 -2.41 -8.48
C ALA A 102 7.35 -2.99 -8.46
N VAL A 103 7.07 -3.89 -9.39
CA VAL A 103 5.79 -4.61 -9.49
C VAL A 103 6.07 -6.10 -9.41
N THR A 104 5.39 -6.78 -8.48
CA THR A 104 5.48 -8.23 -8.28
C THR A 104 4.33 -8.91 -8.98
N PHE A 105 4.63 -9.92 -9.81
CA PHE A 105 3.68 -10.71 -10.57
C PHE A 105 3.70 -12.16 -10.14
N THR A 106 2.55 -12.82 -10.24
CA THR A 106 2.40 -14.27 -10.10
C THR A 106 1.60 -14.80 -11.29
N ASN A 107 1.84 -16.04 -11.68
CA ASN A 107 0.99 -16.71 -12.65
C ASN A 107 -0.13 -17.48 -11.93
N LEU A 108 -1.39 -17.13 -12.21
CA LEU A 108 -2.57 -17.84 -11.72
C LEU A 108 -3.36 -18.34 -12.92
N ASP A 109 -3.61 -19.64 -12.98
CA ASP A 109 -4.41 -20.26 -14.05
C ASP A 109 -4.01 -19.83 -15.48
N LYS A 110 -2.69 -19.71 -15.73
CA LYS A 110 -2.07 -19.27 -17.00
C LYS A 110 -2.21 -17.77 -17.31
N GLN A 111 -2.63 -16.97 -16.35
CA GLN A 111 -2.68 -15.51 -16.46
C GLN A 111 -1.68 -14.88 -15.48
N TRP A 112 -0.92 -13.90 -15.96
CA TRP A 112 -0.09 -13.08 -15.08
C TRP A 112 -0.94 -12.05 -14.36
N CYS A 113 -0.79 -11.97 -13.04
CA CYS A 113 -1.52 -11.06 -12.16
C CYS A 113 -0.57 -10.32 -11.23
N ILE A 114 -0.89 -9.08 -10.91
CA ILE A 114 -0.12 -8.23 -10.00
C ILE A 114 -0.44 -8.60 -8.55
N VAL A 115 0.59 -8.96 -7.80
CA VAL A 115 0.50 -9.26 -6.36
C VAL A 115 0.74 -8.00 -5.53
N GLU A 116 1.75 -7.22 -5.91
CA GLU A 116 2.20 -6.05 -5.17
C GLU A 116 2.70 -4.98 -6.13
N VAL A 117 2.43 -3.72 -5.80
CA VAL A 117 3.09 -2.55 -6.37
C VAL A 117 3.84 -1.86 -5.24
N ASN A 118 5.14 -1.70 -5.38
CA ASN A 118 6.01 -1.01 -4.45
C ASN A 118 6.65 0.22 -5.14
N PRO A 119 6.40 1.45 -4.68
CA PRO A 119 6.85 2.69 -5.32
C PRO A 119 8.34 2.99 -5.07
N SER A 120 9.19 1.96 -5.09
CA SER A 120 10.64 1.99 -4.86
C SER A 120 11.32 0.87 -5.63
N SER A 121 12.65 0.80 -5.56
CA SER A 121 13.44 -0.25 -6.22
C SER A 121 13.21 -1.64 -5.61
N ILE A 122 13.45 -2.70 -6.41
CA ILE A 122 13.35 -4.10 -5.97
C ILE A 122 14.34 -4.38 -4.82
N ASP A 123 15.57 -3.87 -4.95
CA ASP A 123 16.63 -4.08 -3.95
C ASP A 123 16.34 -3.37 -2.62
N MET A 124 15.46 -2.38 -2.65
CA MET A 124 15.27 -1.45 -1.56
C MET A 124 13.80 -1.02 -1.45
N PRO A 125 12.90 -1.97 -1.13
CA PRO A 125 11.46 -1.73 -1.14
C PRO A 125 11.06 -0.68 -0.11
N LEU A 126 10.02 0.08 -0.44
CA LEU A 126 9.43 1.04 0.48
C LEU A 126 8.68 0.30 1.58
N THR A 127 9.00 0.64 2.82
CA THR A 127 8.30 0.17 4.02
C THR A 127 7.86 1.37 4.85
N GLU A 128 6.84 1.20 5.70
CA GLU A 128 6.37 2.28 6.58
C GLU A 128 7.47 2.89 7.48
N PRO A 129 8.34 2.09 8.16
CA PRO A 129 9.45 2.66 8.91
C PRO A 129 10.43 3.47 8.05
N ARG A 130 10.75 2.97 6.85
CA ARG A 130 11.61 3.66 5.89
C ARG A 130 10.99 4.96 5.41
N ALA A 131 9.70 4.94 5.07
CA ALA A 131 8.94 6.11 4.66
C ALA A 131 8.94 7.19 5.74
N ARG A 132 8.65 6.81 6.99
CA ARG A 132 8.74 7.74 8.14
C ARG A 132 10.14 8.30 8.35
N GLY A 133 11.17 7.46 8.23
CA GLY A 133 12.56 7.89 8.33
C GLY A 133 12.92 8.93 7.27
N MET A 134 12.51 8.70 6.02
CA MET A 134 12.73 9.63 4.91
C MET A 134 11.96 10.93 5.08
N LEU A 135 10.70 10.88 5.52
CA LEU A 135 9.91 12.08 5.77
C LEU A 135 10.51 12.94 6.90
N ALA A 136 10.96 12.31 7.99
CA ALA A 136 11.61 13.00 9.09
C ALA A 136 12.94 13.66 8.67
N SER A 137 13.76 12.98 7.85
CA SER A 137 15.00 13.58 7.33
C SER A 137 14.72 14.71 6.36
N THR A 138 13.66 14.63 5.56
CA THR A 138 13.31 15.65 4.56
C THR A 138 12.87 16.96 5.22
N GLN A 139 12.08 16.89 6.30
CA GLN A 139 11.74 18.06 7.12
C GLN A 139 12.98 18.75 7.72
N THR A 140 14.06 18.00 7.90
CA THR A 140 15.32 18.52 8.45
C THR A 140 16.22 19.13 7.35
N LEU A 141 16.01 18.74 6.09
CA LEU A 141 16.84 19.11 4.92
C LEU A 141 16.20 20.16 4.02
N SER A 142 14.94 20.56 4.26
CA SER A 142 14.32 21.67 3.53
C SER A 142 14.99 23.00 3.91
N GLU A 143 15.98 23.41 3.13
CA GLU A 143 16.53 24.76 3.22
C GLU A 143 15.43 25.78 2.84
N HIS A 144 15.14 26.71 3.76
CA HIS A 144 14.36 27.93 3.51
C HIS A 144 12.88 27.77 3.08
N ASP A 145 12.07 27.01 3.82
CA ASP A 145 10.60 26.92 3.61
C ASP A 145 10.19 26.48 2.18
N LYS A 146 11.12 25.98 1.38
CA LYS A 146 10.84 25.45 0.05
C LYS A 146 10.57 23.95 0.17
N VAL A 147 9.33 23.59 -0.08
CA VAL A 147 8.94 22.19 -0.32
C VAL A 147 9.70 21.72 -1.57
N PRO A 148 10.31 20.52 -1.56
CA PRO A 148 10.87 19.91 -2.76
C PRO A 148 9.82 19.96 -3.88
N ALA A 149 10.21 20.40 -5.08
CA ALA A 149 9.28 20.59 -6.19
C ALA A 149 8.67 19.28 -6.72
N GLU A 150 9.19 18.13 -6.30
CA GLU A 150 8.86 16.86 -6.91
C GLU A 150 7.72 16.11 -6.16
N PRO A 151 6.86 15.36 -6.88
CA PRO A 151 5.78 14.57 -6.28
C PRO A 151 6.23 13.23 -5.67
N TRP A 152 7.54 12.99 -5.56
CA TRP A 152 8.12 11.83 -4.87
C TRP A 152 7.53 11.61 -3.48
N ILE A 153 7.11 12.69 -2.80
CA ILE A 153 6.61 12.62 -1.43
C ILE A 153 5.30 11.83 -1.32
N LEU A 154 4.47 11.70 -2.36
CA LEU A 154 3.15 11.09 -2.22
C LEU A 154 3.20 9.62 -1.79
N PRO A 155 3.98 8.73 -2.44
CA PRO A 155 4.19 7.38 -1.93
C PRO A 155 4.77 7.29 -0.52
N PHE A 156 5.76 8.14 -0.19
CA PHE A 156 6.33 8.15 1.16
C PHE A 156 5.31 8.64 2.18
N ALA A 157 4.52 9.65 1.86
CA ALA A 157 3.45 10.17 2.69
C ALA A 157 2.35 9.12 2.90
N LEU A 158 1.99 8.36 1.87
CA LEU A 158 1.02 7.27 1.96
C LEU A 158 1.52 6.15 2.89
N TYR A 159 2.76 5.69 2.68
CA TYR A 159 3.37 4.65 3.53
C TYR A 159 3.66 5.15 4.94
N GLY A 160 3.96 6.44 5.12
CA GLY A 160 4.22 7.07 6.41
C GLY A 160 2.96 7.44 7.18
N GLY A 161 1.79 7.44 6.52
CA GLY A 161 0.50 7.83 7.09
C GLY A 161 0.24 9.33 7.12
N MET A 162 1.02 10.14 6.38
CA MET A 162 0.77 11.58 6.21
C MET A 162 -0.19 11.88 5.06
N LEU A 163 -0.30 10.99 4.07
CA LEU A 163 -1.32 11.05 3.03
C LEU A 163 -2.39 9.99 3.34
N GLN A 164 -3.63 10.45 3.51
CA GLN A 164 -4.78 9.59 3.77
C GLN A 164 -5.68 9.58 2.53
N ILE A 165 -5.66 8.47 1.79
CA ILE A 165 -6.62 8.23 0.70
C ILE A 165 -7.92 7.74 1.35
N PRO A 166 -9.10 8.30 1.01
CA PRO A 166 -10.36 7.86 1.61
C PRO A 166 -10.57 6.35 1.48
N ILE A 167 -10.93 5.70 2.58
CA ILE A 167 -11.38 4.30 2.56
C ILE A 167 -12.77 4.25 1.93
N LEU A 168 -12.99 3.28 1.04
CA LEU A 168 -14.29 2.99 0.46
C LEU A 168 -15.18 2.28 1.49
N GLU A 169 -16.29 2.90 1.88
CA GLU A 169 -17.23 2.30 2.85
C GLU A 169 -17.77 0.94 2.41
N ALA A 170 -17.92 0.74 1.09
CA ALA A 170 -18.37 -0.53 0.51
C ALA A 170 -17.39 -1.70 0.76
N ALA A 171 -16.13 -1.41 1.10
CA ALA A 171 -15.11 -2.42 1.38
C ALA A 171 -15.18 -2.98 2.81
N MET A 172 -15.94 -2.36 3.71
CA MET A 172 -15.99 -2.76 5.12
C MET A 172 -16.85 -4.01 5.30
N ALA A 173 -16.30 -5.05 5.96
CA ALA A 173 -17.06 -6.27 6.23
C ALA A 173 -18.07 -6.11 7.37
N ASP A 174 -17.77 -5.27 8.36
CA ASP A 174 -18.58 -5.03 9.54
C ASP A 174 -18.27 -3.69 10.22
N GLU A 175 -19.02 -3.34 11.27
CA GLU A 175 -18.86 -2.07 12.00
C GLU A 175 -17.53 -1.99 12.78
N VAL A 176 -16.94 -3.13 13.19
CA VAL A 176 -15.61 -3.14 13.83
C VAL A 176 -14.55 -2.72 12.82
N GLU A 177 -14.55 -3.35 11.64
CA GLU A 177 -13.60 -3.04 10.57
C GLU A 177 -13.70 -1.56 10.18
N SER A 178 -14.91 -1.04 9.98
CA SER A 178 -15.12 0.39 9.69
C SER A 178 -14.51 1.31 10.77
N LYS A 179 -14.88 1.15 12.04
CA LYS A 179 -14.33 1.99 13.12
C LYS A 179 -12.82 1.85 13.26
N PHE A 180 -12.32 0.64 13.12
CA PHE A 180 -10.91 0.33 13.29
C PHE A 180 -10.06 0.98 12.20
N LEU A 181 -10.38 0.77 10.92
CA LEU A 181 -9.59 1.29 9.83
C LEU A 181 -9.65 2.83 9.75
N HIS A 182 -10.82 3.43 10.02
CA HIS A 182 -10.94 4.89 10.14
C HIS A 182 -10.12 5.43 11.31
N GLY A 183 -10.15 4.78 12.48
CA GLY A 183 -9.31 5.18 13.61
C GLY A 183 -7.81 5.08 13.32
N LEU A 184 -7.39 4.09 12.53
CA LEU A 184 -6.02 4.01 12.01
C LEU A 184 -5.69 5.22 11.09
N GLN A 185 -6.57 5.61 10.17
CA GLN A 185 -6.34 6.80 9.32
C GLN A 185 -6.26 8.09 10.14
N GLU A 186 -7.22 8.31 11.05
CA GLU A 186 -7.27 9.48 11.94
C GLU A 186 -6.02 9.63 12.79
N ARG A 187 -5.32 8.53 13.04
CA ARG A 187 -4.09 8.46 13.84
C ARG A 187 -2.83 8.30 12.99
N ASN A 188 -2.95 8.62 11.70
CA ASN A 188 -1.87 8.69 10.73
C ASN A 188 -1.11 7.36 10.61
N TYR A 189 -1.82 6.23 10.66
CA TYR A 189 -1.22 4.94 10.32
C TYR A 189 -0.93 4.87 8.82
N GLY A 190 0.20 4.25 8.47
CA GLY A 190 0.58 4.06 7.08
C GLY A 190 -0.30 3.00 6.42
N VAL A 191 -0.41 3.07 5.09
CA VAL A 191 -1.28 2.19 4.30
C VAL A 191 -1.00 0.69 4.56
N MET A 192 0.26 0.31 4.75
CA MET A 192 0.64 -1.08 5.03
C MET A 192 0.16 -1.56 6.41
N THR A 193 0.14 -0.68 7.41
CA THR A 193 -0.43 -1.01 8.72
C THR A 193 -1.95 -1.19 8.63
N ILE A 194 -2.63 -0.37 7.83
CA ILE A 194 -4.08 -0.49 7.59
C ILE A 194 -4.40 -1.86 6.97
N LEU A 195 -3.70 -2.25 5.90
CA LEU A 195 -3.89 -3.56 5.27
C LEU A 195 -3.67 -4.73 6.24
N ARG A 196 -2.57 -4.70 7.00
CA ARG A 196 -2.25 -5.76 7.97
C ARG A 196 -3.28 -5.84 9.08
N GLY A 197 -3.73 -4.69 9.58
CA GLY A 197 -4.80 -4.61 10.58
C GLY A 197 -6.08 -5.23 10.07
N ARG A 198 -6.51 -4.85 8.85
CA ARG A 198 -7.72 -5.42 8.21
C ARG A 198 -7.62 -6.93 8.09
N LYS A 199 -6.51 -7.44 7.55
CA LYS A 199 -6.27 -8.88 7.41
C LYS A 199 -6.33 -9.58 8.77
N MET A 200 -5.67 -9.04 9.78
CA MET A 200 -5.70 -9.58 11.14
C MET A 200 -7.12 -9.71 11.68
N TRP A 201 -7.96 -8.69 11.50
CA TRP A 201 -9.36 -8.73 11.92
C TRP A 201 -10.15 -9.80 11.17
N ARG A 202 -10.07 -9.84 9.84
CA ARG A 202 -10.82 -10.79 9.01
C ARG A 202 -10.41 -12.25 9.26
N ASP A 203 -9.12 -12.49 9.44
CA ASP A 203 -8.60 -13.81 9.80
C ASP A 203 -9.15 -14.26 11.16
N PHE A 204 -9.21 -13.34 12.15
CA PHE A 204 -9.80 -13.62 13.46
C PHE A 204 -11.31 -13.92 13.39
N VAL A 205 -12.07 -13.09 12.66
CA VAL A 205 -13.53 -13.30 12.49
C VAL A 205 -13.81 -14.66 11.85
N THR A 206 -13.05 -15.03 10.82
CA THR A 206 -13.18 -16.31 10.14
C THR A 206 -12.84 -17.48 11.07
N ALA A 207 -11.80 -17.34 11.90
CA ALA A 207 -11.36 -18.40 12.80
C ALA A 207 -12.28 -18.60 14.01
N VAL A 208 -12.84 -17.53 14.57
CA VAL A 208 -13.49 -17.54 15.89
C VAL A 208 -14.98 -17.22 15.84
N SER A 209 -15.47 -16.57 14.78
CA SER A 209 -16.87 -16.10 14.66
C SER A 209 -17.34 -15.36 15.93
N PRO A 210 -16.64 -14.28 16.34
CA PRO A 210 -16.90 -13.59 17.59
C PRO A 210 -18.27 -12.89 17.58
N THR A 211 -18.81 -12.62 18.77
CA THR A 211 -19.97 -11.73 18.90
C THR A 211 -19.51 -10.27 18.82
N LEU A 212 -20.16 -9.48 17.96
CA LEU A 212 -19.79 -8.08 17.67
C LEU A 212 -20.64 -7.06 18.45
N ASP A 213 -20.95 -7.33 19.71
CA ASP A 213 -21.84 -6.51 20.56
C ASP A 213 -21.27 -5.13 20.93
N LYS A 214 -19.94 -4.98 20.86
CA LYS A 214 -19.21 -3.76 21.24
C LYS A 214 -18.18 -3.36 20.19
N PRO A 215 -18.61 -2.84 19.04
CA PRO A 215 -17.71 -2.64 17.91
C PRO A 215 -16.55 -1.67 18.21
N SER A 216 -16.81 -0.59 18.95
CA SER A 216 -15.75 0.34 19.39
C SER A 216 -14.74 -0.29 20.36
N GLY A 217 -15.17 -1.26 21.17
CA GLY A 217 -14.28 -1.98 22.09
C GLY A 217 -13.32 -2.90 21.33
N TRP A 218 -13.85 -3.63 20.34
CA TRP A 218 -13.06 -4.43 19.42
C TRP A 218 -12.09 -3.58 18.62
N ALA A 219 -12.55 -2.48 18.00
CA ALA A 219 -11.71 -1.57 17.24
C ALA A 219 -10.55 -1.00 18.07
N ALA A 220 -10.83 -0.57 19.31
CA ALA A 220 -9.79 -0.11 20.23
C ALA A 220 -8.78 -1.21 20.58
N ALA A 221 -9.24 -2.43 20.84
CA ALA A 221 -8.35 -3.56 21.14
C ALA A 221 -7.44 -3.90 19.96
N LEU A 222 -7.98 -3.91 18.74
CA LEU A 222 -7.22 -4.13 17.50
C LEU A 222 -6.17 -3.04 17.31
N GLU A 223 -6.53 -1.77 17.47
CA GLU A 223 -5.56 -0.67 17.35
C GLU A 223 -4.44 -0.79 18.39
N PHE A 224 -4.76 -1.19 19.62
CA PHE A 224 -3.73 -1.39 20.63
C PHE A 224 -2.74 -2.48 20.24
N ILE A 225 -3.21 -3.63 19.73
CA ILE A 225 -2.35 -4.69 19.20
C ILE A 225 -1.47 -4.14 18.06
N MET A 226 -2.05 -3.38 17.13
CA MET A 226 -1.29 -2.79 16.02
C MET A 226 -0.25 -1.77 16.50
N SER A 227 -0.57 -0.96 17.51
CA SER A 227 0.36 0.02 18.09
C SER A 227 1.58 -0.67 18.69
N GLU A 228 1.38 -1.75 19.45
CA GLU A 228 2.46 -2.53 20.06
C GLU A 228 3.35 -3.18 19.00
N GLN A 229 2.75 -3.80 17.98
CA GLN A 229 3.48 -4.42 16.87
C GLN A 229 4.29 -3.39 16.06
N ASN A 230 3.77 -2.17 15.90
CA ASN A 230 4.41 -1.10 15.13
C ASN A 230 5.27 -0.15 15.98
N LYS A 231 5.42 -0.42 17.29
CA LYS A 231 6.19 0.41 18.23
C LYS A 231 5.79 1.90 18.20
N ARG A 232 4.49 2.19 18.04
CA ARG A 232 3.98 3.58 18.00
C ARG A 232 3.88 4.23 19.39
N ASN A 233 4.24 3.51 20.45
CA ASN A 233 4.22 3.97 21.85
C ASN A 233 2.86 4.57 22.27
N GLN A 234 1.75 4.13 21.67
CA GLN A 234 0.42 4.59 22.08
C GLN A 234 -0.02 3.82 23.32
N THR A 235 -0.41 4.55 24.36
CA THR A 235 -0.91 3.92 25.58
C THR A 235 -2.31 3.38 25.34
N GLN A 236 -2.65 2.27 26.01
CA GLN A 236 -4.00 1.72 26.00
C GLN A 236 -5.07 2.76 26.37
N ALA A 237 -4.74 3.68 27.30
CA ALA A 237 -5.61 4.77 27.71
C ALA A 237 -5.85 5.82 26.61
N ALA A 238 -4.83 6.16 25.81
CA ALA A 238 -4.99 7.06 24.69
C ALA A 238 -5.91 6.48 23.61
N ILE A 239 -5.77 5.19 23.33
CA ILE A 239 -6.61 4.46 22.36
C ILE A 239 -8.04 4.33 22.89
N SER A 240 -8.24 3.90 24.14
CA SER A 240 -9.56 3.88 24.80
C SER A 240 -10.30 5.21 24.66
N LYS A 241 -9.60 6.30 24.93
CA LYS A 241 -10.16 7.66 24.86
C LYS A 241 -10.59 8.02 23.44
N HIS A 242 -9.79 7.67 22.44
CA HIS A 242 -10.10 7.90 21.03
C HIS A 242 -11.41 7.23 20.62
N TYR A 243 -11.58 5.96 20.97
CA TYR A 243 -12.80 5.18 20.69
C TYR A 243 -13.96 5.44 21.66
N LYS A 244 -13.78 6.32 22.66
CA LYS A 244 -14.77 6.63 23.70
C LYS A 244 -15.25 5.39 24.47
N VAL A 245 -14.32 4.47 24.76
CA VAL A 245 -14.59 3.25 25.53
C VAL A 245 -13.81 3.24 26.85
N ASN A 246 -14.30 2.47 27.82
CA ASN A 246 -13.58 2.21 29.06
C ASN A 246 -12.47 1.17 28.82
N LEU A 247 -11.36 1.26 29.56
CA LEU A 247 -10.24 0.30 29.48
C LEU A 247 -10.69 -1.16 29.66
N SER A 248 -11.66 -1.41 30.55
CA SER A 248 -12.22 -2.75 30.78
C SER A 248 -12.97 -3.33 29.57
N THR A 249 -13.33 -2.49 28.60
CA THR A 249 -14.02 -2.89 27.36
C THR A 249 -13.04 -3.30 26.26
N MET A 250 -11.77 -2.90 26.37
CA MET A 250 -10.68 -3.31 25.47
C MET A 250 -10.12 -4.70 25.81
N VAL A 251 -10.70 -5.40 26.78
CA VAL A 251 -10.44 -6.82 27.06
C VAL A 251 -11.71 -7.56 26.65
N PRO A 252 -11.89 -7.88 25.36
CA PRO A 252 -13.07 -8.61 24.92
C PRO A 252 -13.10 -9.95 25.65
N ARG A 253 -14.24 -10.27 26.27
CA ARG A 253 -14.45 -11.61 26.83
C ARG A 253 -14.66 -12.55 25.65
N ILE A 254 -13.64 -13.36 25.35
CA ILE A 254 -13.75 -14.52 24.43
C ILE A 254 -14.48 -15.63 25.17
#